data_AF-A0A1B6FUI2-F1
#
_entry.id   AF-A0A1B6FUI2-F1
#
_cell.length_a   1.000
_cell.length_b   1.000
_cell.length_c   1.000
_cell.angle_alpha   90.00
_cell.angle_beta   90.00
_cell.angle_gamma   90.00
#
_symmetry.space_group_name_H-M   'P 1'
#
loop_
_entity.id
_entity.type
_entity.pdbx_description
1 polymer ?
#
loop_
_entity_poly.entity_id
_entity_poly.type
_entity_poly.pdbx_seq_one_letter_code
_entity_poly.pdbx_strand_id
1 'polypeptide(L)'
;MAIKQNKTMRDHISVQPVLLLILLAISGEVLSENPSKATTLSPTTATDLTTNTTTTTTTTSPLHKICSGNIDIRNHVSFFRKLNNCGVIDGYLQIVLIEHANETDFEDLSFPDLREITKYLLFYRVSGLRSIGKLFPNLALIRGNTLFEDYAFIVFDMFHLEEVGLSRLAEISRGAVRIEKNPSLCFLDTINWHLIAKWDLEKNYVSVSQQPAECPTSAVCRQAGCPLDLCWNSEFCQIPTNKTYNNCDPQCLGGCSGPGPTACHSCRNYLT
;
A
#
# COMPACT_ATOMS: atom_id res chain seq x y z
N MET A 1 16.62 12.83 49.91
CA MET A 1 15.24 12.58 49.39
C MET A 1 15.34 12.47 47.88
N ALA A 2 15.33 11.25 47.35
CA ALA A 2 15.30 10.99 45.92
C ALA A 2 13.87 10.62 45.52
N ILE A 3 13.25 11.42 44.67
CA ILE A 3 11.89 11.20 44.17
C ILE A 3 11.97 10.10 43.10
N LYS A 4 11.39 8.95 43.45
CA LYS A 4 11.11 7.81 42.58
C LYS A 4 10.20 8.28 41.44
N GLN A 5 10.74 8.43 40.22
CA GLN A 5 9.95 8.54 39.00
C GLN A 5 9.43 7.13 38.66
N ASN A 6 8.20 6.88 39.09
CA ASN A 6 7.46 5.66 38.85
C ASN A 6 7.00 5.66 37.38
N LYS A 7 7.88 5.23 36.46
CA LYS A 7 7.52 4.99 35.07
C LYS A 7 6.58 3.80 35.04
N THR A 8 5.30 4.10 34.88
CA THR A 8 4.21 3.15 34.74
C THR A 8 4.52 2.24 33.56
N MET A 9 5.01 1.02 33.84
CA MET A 9 4.79 -0.15 33.00
C MET A 9 3.28 -0.32 32.90
N ARG A 10 2.67 0.28 31.88
CA ARG A 10 1.31 -0.04 31.46
C ARG A 10 1.46 -1.03 30.32
N ASP A 11 1.44 -2.31 30.70
CA ASP A 11 0.92 -3.44 29.95
C ASP A 11 0.74 -3.25 28.43
N HIS A 12 1.83 -3.35 27.67
CA HIS A 12 1.78 -3.94 26.32
C HIS A 12 1.62 -5.46 26.47
N ILE A 13 0.48 -5.89 26.99
CA ILE A 13 0.09 -7.30 27.00
C ILE A 13 -0.23 -7.67 25.54
N SER A 14 0.73 -8.32 24.88
CA SER A 14 0.54 -9.40 23.91
C SER A 14 -0.52 -9.20 22.81
N VAL A 15 -0.41 -8.15 21.99
CA VAL A 15 -1.08 -8.12 20.66
C VAL A 15 -0.32 -9.02 19.65
N GLN A 16 0.98 -9.23 19.89
CA GLN A 16 1.87 -9.98 18.99
C GLN A 16 1.51 -11.47 18.78
N PRO A 17 1.03 -12.25 19.79
CA PRO A 17 0.71 -13.65 19.58
C PRO A 17 -0.53 -13.85 18.72
N VAL A 18 -1.57 -13.01 18.88
CA VAL A 18 -2.82 -13.15 18.11
C VAL A 18 -2.56 -12.83 16.64
N LEU A 19 -1.88 -11.72 16.37
CA LEU A 19 -1.48 -11.33 15.01
C LEU A 19 -0.65 -12.44 14.34
N LEU A 20 0.32 -12.99 15.07
CA LEU A 20 1.15 -14.08 14.56
C LEU A 20 0.32 -15.34 14.28
N LEU A 21 -0.64 -15.70 15.14
CA LEU A 21 -1.54 -16.83 14.92
C LEU A 21 -2.40 -16.64 13.67
N ILE A 22 -2.91 -15.43 13.41
CA ILE A 22 -3.70 -15.14 12.21
C ILE A 22 -2.80 -15.20 10.96
N LEU A 23 -1.60 -14.64 11.01
CA LEU A 23 -0.63 -14.75 9.91
C LEU A 23 -0.22 -16.21 9.63
N LEU A 24 -0.08 -17.02 10.68
CA LEU A 24 0.14 -18.46 10.56
C LEU A 24 -1.09 -19.19 9.99
N ALA A 25 -2.31 -18.77 10.34
CA ALA A 25 -3.53 -19.33 9.75
C ALA A 25 -3.63 -19.04 8.25
N ILE A 26 -3.24 -17.84 7.79
CA ILE A 26 -3.11 -17.50 6.36
C ILE A 26 -2.15 -18.45 5.65
N SER A 27 -1.14 -18.94 6.37
CA SER A 27 -0.17 -19.94 5.89
C SER A 27 -0.75 -21.36 5.81
N GLY A 28 -1.80 -21.66 6.59
CA GLY A 28 -2.40 -22.98 6.72
C GLY A 28 -3.55 -23.31 5.74
N GLU A 29 -4.08 -22.33 4.99
CA GLU A 29 -5.23 -22.52 4.08
C GLU A 29 -4.91 -23.28 2.77
N VAL A 30 -3.77 -23.98 2.68
CA VAL A 30 -3.39 -24.78 1.52
C VAL A 30 -3.68 -26.26 1.76
N LEU A 31 -4.95 -26.66 1.83
CA LEU A 31 -5.40 -28.03 1.51
C LEU A 31 -6.92 -28.03 1.27
N SER A 32 -7.32 -27.89 0.00
CA SER A 32 -8.47 -28.55 -0.63
C SER A 32 -9.13 -27.64 -1.66
N GLU A 33 -8.76 -27.82 -2.93
CA GLU A 33 -9.75 -27.91 -4.01
C GLU A 33 -9.08 -28.58 -5.21
N ASN A 34 -9.61 -29.73 -5.57
CA ASN A 34 -9.17 -30.55 -6.68
C ASN A 34 -10.26 -30.42 -7.76
N PRO A 35 -10.06 -29.67 -8.87
CA PRO A 35 -11.00 -29.68 -9.97
C PRO A 35 -10.41 -30.47 -11.14
N SER A 36 -11.01 -31.63 -11.37
CA SER A 36 -10.83 -32.44 -12.57
C SER A 36 -11.20 -31.65 -13.83
N LYS A 37 -10.20 -31.45 -14.69
CA LYS A 37 -10.20 -31.62 -16.17
C LYS A 37 -11.57 -31.69 -16.88
N ALA A 38 -11.92 -30.65 -17.64
CA ALA A 38 -12.74 -30.72 -18.86
C ALA A 38 -12.38 -29.50 -19.75
N THR A 39 -11.55 -29.68 -20.78
CA THR A 39 -11.90 -29.87 -22.21
C THR A 39 -12.37 -28.60 -22.93
N THR A 40 -11.40 -28.07 -23.69
CA THR A 40 -11.38 -27.24 -24.90
C THR A 40 -12.66 -27.18 -25.73
N LEU A 41 -13.00 -25.98 -26.22
CA LEU A 41 -13.39 -25.67 -27.61
C LEU A 41 -13.41 -24.14 -27.86
N SER A 42 -12.74 -23.71 -28.93
CA SER A 42 -12.85 -22.40 -29.59
C SER A 42 -13.12 -22.67 -31.09
N PRO A 43 -13.32 -21.66 -31.94
CA PRO A 43 -14.42 -20.69 -31.97
C PRO A 43 -15.16 -20.74 -33.34
N THR A 44 -16.30 -20.05 -33.47
CA THR A 44 -16.80 -19.68 -34.81
C THR A 44 -17.45 -18.31 -34.85
N THR A 45 -17.15 -17.65 -35.95
CA THR A 45 -17.31 -16.26 -36.37
C THR A 45 -18.75 -15.83 -36.60
N ALA A 46 -19.06 -14.56 -36.32
CA ALA A 46 -20.06 -13.79 -37.05
C ALA A 46 -19.71 -12.29 -37.07
N THR A 47 -19.44 -11.81 -38.28
CA THR A 47 -19.58 -10.45 -38.85
C THR A 47 -21.00 -9.89 -38.61
N ASP A 48 -21.37 -8.61 -38.66
CA ASP A 48 -20.82 -7.31 -39.09
C ASP A 48 -21.86 -6.25 -38.65
N LEU A 49 -21.46 -4.99 -38.42
CA LEU A 49 -22.07 -3.77 -38.99
C LEU A 49 -21.58 -2.49 -38.27
N THR A 50 -21.02 -1.61 -39.09
CA THR A 50 -20.61 -0.24 -38.80
C THR A 50 -21.76 0.71 -38.53
N THR A 51 -21.60 1.61 -37.55
CA THR A 51 -22.19 2.96 -37.59
C THR A 51 -21.21 3.97 -37.00
N ASN A 52 -20.76 4.90 -37.84
CA ASN A 52 -19.95 6.06 -37.46
C ASN A 52 -20.80 7.07 -36.68
N THR A 53 -20.41 7.34 -35.44
CA THR A 53 -20.92 8.50 -34.70
C THR A 53 -19.75 9.32 -34.15
N THR A 54 -19.52 10.45 -34.81
CA THR A 54 -18.59 11.51 -34.41
C THR A 54 -18.93 11.97 -33.00
N THR A 55 -18.12 11.57 -32.01
CA THR A 55 -18.29 12.02 -30.63
C THR A 55 -17.09 12.88 -30.25
N THR A 56 -17.41 14.15 -30.00
CA THR A 56 -16.55 15.23 -29.57
C THR A 56 -15.70 14.79 -28.38
N THR A 57 -14.38 14.84 -28.53
CA THR A 57 -13.41 14.53 -27.46
C THR A 57 -13.44 15.60 -26.39
N THR A 58 -14.28 15.43 -25.38
CA THR A 58 -14.03 16.00 -24.05
C THR A 58 -13.07 15.06 -23.32
N THR A 59 -11.84 15.52 -23.12
CA THR A 59 -10.82 14.85 -22.31
C THR A 59 -11.33 14.71 -20.88
N THR A 60 -12.05 13.64 -20.62
CA THR A 60 -12.50 13.23 -19.30
C THR A 60 -11.42 12.28 -18.81
N SER A 61 -10.84 12.54 -17.63
CA SER A 61 -9.95 11.59 -16.96
C SER A 61 -10.56 10.20 -17.07
N PRO A 62 -9.83 9.17 -17.56
CA PRO A 62 -10.38 7.83 -17.61
C PRO A 62 -10.75 7.43 -16.18
N LEU A 63 -12.04 7.16 -15.97
CA LEU A 63 -12.56 6.67 -14.71
C LEU A 63 -11.77 5.41 -14.36
N HIS A 64 -11.11 5.42 -13.20
CA HIS A 64 -10.29 4.30 -12.78
C HIS A 64 -11.15 3.04 -12.70
N LYS A 65 -10.67 1.91 -13.24
CA LYS A 65 -11.41 0.65 -13.14
C LYS A 65 -11.45 0.21 -11.68
N ILE A 66 -12.66 -0.07 -11.21
CA ILE A 66 -12.92 -0.65 -9.90
C ILE A 66 -12.80 -2.17 -10.01
N CYS A 67 -11.93 -2.75 -9.21
CA CYS A 67 -11.77 -4.18 -9.02
C CYS A 67 -12.50 -4.59 -7.73
N SER A 68 -13.71 -5.12 -7.89
CA SER A 68 -14.57 -5.51 -6.77
C SER A 68 -14.08 -6.79 -6.09
N GLY A 69 -14.17 -6.81 -4.76
CA GLY A 69 -13.82 -7.96 -3.95
C GLY A 69 -12.39 -7.92 -3.44
N ASN A 70 -12.07 -8.88 -2.59
CA ASN A 70 -10.76 -8.97 -1.98
C ASN A 70 -9.76 -9.61 -2.96
N ILE A 71 -8.53 -9.10 -3.01
CA ILE A 71 -7.46 -9.63 -3.85
C ILE A 71 -6.41 -10.26 -2.95
N ASP A 72 -6.23 -11.57 -3.12
CA ASP A 72 -5.21 -12.37 -2.45
C ASP A 72 -4.18 -12.87 -3.49
N ILE A 73 -2.93 -12.49 -3.29
CA ILE A 73 -1.78 -12.82 -4.12
C ILE A 73 -0.82 -13.62 -3.25
N ARG A 74 -0.75 -14.92 -3.52
CA ARG A 74 0.09 -15.84 -2.75
C ARG A 74 0.83 -16.85 -3.62
N ASN A 75 1.90 -17.42 -3.08
CA ASN A 75 2.74 -18.47 -3.68
C ASN A 75 3.55 -18.04 -4.92
N HIS A 76 2.93 -17.41 -5.92
CA HIS A 76 3.56 -17.11 -7.21
C HIS A 76 3.41 -15.65 -7.62
N VAL A 77 4.51 -15.05 -8.07
CA VAL A 77 4.58 -13.69 -8.59
C VAL A 77 3.65 -13.48 -9.80
N SER A 78 3.38 -14.53 -10.59
CA SER A 78 2.44 -14.43 -11.72
C SER A 78 1.02 -13.98 -11.34
N PHE A 79 0.61 -14.12 -10.06
CA PHE A 79 -0.72 -13.69 -9.62
C PHE A 79 -0.86 -12.17 -9.45
N PHE A 80 0.24 -11.42 -9.51
CA PHE A 80 0.19 -9.95 -9.59
C PHE A 80 -0.62 -9.44 -10.78
N ARG A 81 -0.79 -10.24 -11.85
CA ARG A 81 -1.68 -9.93 -12.99
C ARG A 81 -3.14 -9.64 -12.59
N LYS A 82 -3.59 -10.07 -11.40
CA LYS A 82 -4.93 -9.74 -10.86
C LYS A 82 -5.13 -8.23 -10.65
N LEU A 83 -4.04 -7.48 -10.51
CA LEU A 83 -4.02 -6.04 -10.29
C LEU A 83 -4.02 -5.23 -11.60
N ASN A 84 -3.93 -5.89 -12.76
CA ASN A 84 -3.84 -5.21 -14.05
C ASN A 84 -5.04 -4.27 -14.26
N ASN A 85 -4.71 -3.01 -14.55
CA ASN A 85 -5.65 -1.91 -14.77
C ASN A 85 -6.54 -1.59 -13.56
N CYS A 86 -6.29 -2.14 -12.36
CA CYS A 86 -7.08 -1.81 -11.17
C CYS A 86 -6.65 -0.44 -10.64
N GLY A 87 -7.55 0.55 -10.69
CA GLY A 87 -7.29 1.84 -10.05
C GLY A 87 -7.88 1.95 -8.65
N VAL A 88 -8.99 1.25 -8.41
CA VAL A 88 -9.58 1.09 -7.07
C VAL A 88 -9.77 -0.40 -6.79
N ILE A 89 -9.31 -0.86 -5.62
CA ILE A 89 -9.67 -2.17 -5.08
C ILE A 89 -10.76 -1.96 -4.06
N ASP A 90 -11.99 -2.37 -4.41
CA ASP A 90 -13.09 -2.39 -3.45
C ASP A 90 -13.05 -3.67 -2.61
N GLY A 91 -12.05 -3.73 -1.74
CA GLY A 91 -11.65 -4.90 -0.97
C GLY A 91 -10.35 -4.67 -0.22
N TYR A 92 -9.80 -5.76 0.34
CA TYR A 92 -8.43 -5.76 0.84
C TYR A 92 -7.48 -6.26 -0.24
N LEU A 93 -6.20 -5.90 -0.13
CA LEU A 93 -5.12 -6.48 -0.90
C LEU A 93 -4.16 -7.19 0.05
N GLN A 94 -4.00 -8.49 -0.13
CA GLN A 94 -3.03 -9.32 0.59
C GLN A 94 -2.00 -9.86 -0.40
N ILE A 95 -0.73 -9.66 -0.09
CA ILE A 95 0.42 -10.18 -0.84
C ILE A 95 1.26 -10.97 0.15
N VAL A 96 1.11 -12.29 0.13
CA VAL A 96 1.58 -13.15 1.23
C VAL A 96 2.22 -14.42 0.71
N LEU A 97 3.19 -14.98 1.44
CA LEU A 97 3.71 -16.35 1.22
C LEU A 97 4.26 -16.57 -0.20
N ILE A 98 5.05 -15.64 -0.71
CA ILE A 98 5.80 -15.82 -1.96
C ILE A 98 7.25 -16.10 -1.55
N GLU A 99 7.53 -17.32 -1.10
CA GLU A 99 8.80 -17.66 -0.47
C GLU A 99 9.92 -17.96 -1.48
N HIS A 100 9.56 -18.36 -2.70
CA HIS A 100 10.49 -18.85 -3.74
C HIS A 100 10.64 -17.88 -4.93
N ALA A 101 10.52 -16.58 -4.68
CA ALA A 101 10.80 -15.54 -5.68
C ALA A 101 12.15 -14.88 -5.40
N ASN A 102 12.75 -14.34 -6.46
CA ASN A 102 13.97 -13.54 -6.42
C ASN A 102 13.67 -12.09 -6.80
N GLU A 103 14.70 -11.24 -6.77
CA GLU A 103 14.56 -9.82 -7.10
C GLU A 103 14.15 -9.56 -8.56
N THR A 104 14.73 -10.33 -9.50
CA THR A 104 14.42 -10.20 -10.94
C THR A 104 12.96 -10.50 -11.27
N ASP A 105 12.27 -11.31 -10.47
CA ASP A 105 10.84 -11.58 -10.65
C ASP A 105 9.96 -10.33 -10.45
N PHE A 106 10.43 -9.32 -9.72
CA PHE A 106 9.72 -8.07 -9.45
C PHE A 106 10.25 -6.87 -10.23
N GLU A 107 11.34 -7.02 -10.99
CA GLU A 107 12.03 -5.89 -11.63
C GLU A 107 11.13 -5.11 -12.60
N ASP A 108 10.31 -5.81 -13.37
CA ASP A 108 9.39 -5.22 -14.36
C ASP A 108 7.96 -5.05 -13.84
N LEU A 109 7.69 -5.36 -12.57
CA LEU A 109 6.35 -5.25 -12.00
C LEU A 109 6.08 -3.85 -11.47
N SER A 110 5.05 -3.22 -12.03
CA SER A 110 4.46 -2.00 -11.50
C SER A 110 2.97 -1.94 -11.83
N PHE A 111 2.18 -1.41 -10.90
CA PHE A 111 0.73 -1.21 -11.01
C PHE A 111 0.42 0.28 -10.84
N PRO A 112 0.82 1.11 -11.82
CA PRO A 112 0.75 2.56 -11.70
C PRO A 112 -0.67 3.11 -11.79
N ASP A 113 -1.68 2.28 -12.05
CA ASP A 113 -3.10 2.68 -12.03
C ASP A 113 -3.68 2.63 -10.62
N LEU A 114 -3.15 1.78 -9.73
CA LEU A 114 -3.70 1.61 -8.39
C LEU A 114 -3.55 2.90 -7.58
N ARG A 115 -4.68 3.48 -7.18
CA ARG A 115 -4.80 4.72 -6.40
C ARG A 115 -5.38 4.47 -5.02
N GLU A 116 -6.27 3.50 -4.88
CA GLU A 116 -7.08 3.33 -3.68
C GLU A 116 -7.35 1.87 -3.32
N ILE A 117 -7.32 1.58 -2.02
CA ILE A 117 -7.76 0.31 -1.42
C ILE A 117 -8.82 0.62 -0.36
N THR A 118 -10.03 0.05 -0.46
CA THR A 118 -11.13 0.41 0.46
C THR A 118 -11.03 -0.26 1.83
N LYS A 119 -10.32 -1.38 1.97
CA LYS A 119 -10.09 -2.08 3.24
C LYS A 119 -8.64 -1.89 3.72
N TYR A 120 -7.84 -2.95 3.74
CA TYR A 120 -6.45 -2.92 4.22
C TYR A 120 -5.48 -3.47 3.18
N LEU A 121 -4.20 -3.15 3.35
CA LEU A 121 -3.07 -3.65 2.58
C LEU A 121 -2.13 -4.43 3.50
N LEU A 122 -1.84 -5.68 3.14
CA LEU A 122 -0.96 -6.57 3.92
C LEU A 122 0.13 -7.17 3.03
N PHE A 123 1.37 -7.07 3.50
CA PHE A 123 2.52 -7.81 3.02
C PHE A 123 3.05 -8.75 4.10
N TYR A 124 3.20 -10.04 3.77
CA TYR A 124 3.71 -11.05 4.71
C TYR A 124 4.56 -12.13 4.02
N ARG A 125 5.85 -12.25 4.39
CA ARG A 125 6.76 -13.30 3.87
C ARG A 125 6.79 -13.37 2.34
N VAL A 126 7.18 -12.26 1.72
CA VAL A 126 7.42 -12.16 0.26
C VAL A 126 8.92 -11.99 0.04
N SER A 127 9.57 -13.04 -0.47
CA SER A 127 10.98 -13.03 -0.85
C SER A 127 11.19 -12.23 -2.13
N GLY A 128 12.31 -11.52 -2.23
CA GLY A 128 12.77 -10.86 -3.46
C GLY A 128 12.22 -9.45 -3.69
N LEU A 129 11.12 -9.06 -3.05
CA LEU A 129 10.56 -7.72 -3.18
C LEU A 129 11.38 -6.67 -2.39
N ARG A 130 11.94 -5.68 -3.10
CA ARG A 130 12.77 -4.60 -2.52
C ARG A 130 12.02 -3.32 -2.15
N SER A 131 11.00 -2.94 -2.93
CA SER A 131 10.26 -1.68 -2.76
C SER A 131 8.76 -1.87 -3.01
N ILE A 132 7.93 -1.53 -2.03
CA ILE A 132 6.46 -1.48 -2.21
C ILE A 132 6.08 -0.29 -3.12
N GLY A 133 6.83 0.82 -3.03
CA GLY A 133 6.65 2.01 -3.86
C GLY A 133 6.79 1.74 -5.36
N LYS A 134 7.73 0.86 -5.74
CA LYS A 134 7.89 0.44 -7.14
C LYS A 134 6.66 -0.30 -7.67
N LEU A 135 6.05 -1.15 -6.85
CA LEU A 135 4.81 -1.84 -7.20
C LEU A 135 3.62 -0.87 -7.29
N PHE A 136 3.49 0.04 -6.31
CA PHE A 136 2.31 0.90 -6.16
C PHE A 136 2.70 2.39 -6.11
N PRO A 137 3.27 2.94 -7.19
CA PRO A 137 3.88 4.28 -7.17
C PRO A 137 2.88 5.41 -6.93
N ASN A 138 1.59 5.12 -7.11
CA ASN A 138 0.52 6.12 -7.05
C ASN A 138 -0.59 5.77 -6.04
N LEU A 139 -0.40 4.74 -5.20
CA LEU A 139 -1.37 4.44 -4.13
C LEU A 139 -1.42 5.63 -3.18
N ALA A 140 -2.59 6.27 -3.11
CA ALA A 140 -2.79 7.53 -2.40
C ALA A 140 -3.63 7.38 -1.14
N LEU A 141 -4.51 6.38 -1.10
CA LEU A 141 -5.52 6.21 -0.06
C LEU A 141 -5.75 4.75 0.31
N ILE A 142 -5.75 4.48 1.61
CA ILE A 142 -6.31 3.25 2.20
C ILE A 142 -7.45 3.65 3.13
N ARG A 143 -8.69 3.28 2.81
CA ARG A 143 -9.85 3.76 3.58
C ARG A 143 -10.00 3.08 4.93
N GLY A 144 -9.67 1.79 5.05
CA GLY A 144 -9.80 1.07 6.31
C GLY A 144 -11.25 0.76 6.71
N ASN A 145 -12.15 0.57 5.73
CA ASN A 145 -13.55 0.17 5.99
C ASN A 145 -13.62 -1.19 6.71
N THR A 146 -12.63 -2.04 6.49
CA THR A 146 -12.36 -3.26 7.25
C THR A 146 -10.87 -3.30 7.54
N LEU A 147 -10.49 -3.76 8.73
CA LEU A 147 -9.12 -3.79 9.22
C LEU A 147 -8.65 -5.23 9.38
N PHE A 148 -7.33 -5.43 9.32
CA PHE A 148 -6.70 -6.64 9.82
C PHE A 148 -6.37 -6.41 11.29
N GLU A 149 -7.18 -6.98 12.17
CA GLU A 149 -7.29 -6.57 13.58
C GLU A 149 -7.62 -5.06 13.69
N ASP A 150 -6.65 -4.25 14.10
CA ASP A 150 -6.75 -2.79 14.21
C ASP A 150 -5.99 -2.04 13.09
N TYR A 151 -5.38 -2.79 12.17
CA TYR A 151 -4.43 -2.25 11.20
C TYR A 151 -5.03 -2.16 9.79
N ALA A 152 -4.73 -1.06 9.10
CA ALA A 152 -5.09 -0.86 7.69
C ALA A 152 -3.88 -1.04 6.75
N PHE A 153 -2.66 -0.91 7.28
CA PHE A 153 -1.43 -1.17 6.53
C PHE A 153 -0.46 -2.00 7.37
N ILE A 154 -0.07 -3.15 6.84
CA ILE A 154 0.75 -4.14 7.53
C ILE A 154 1.89 -4.57 6.61
N VAL A 155 3.12 -4.46 7.11
CA VAL A 155 4.34 -4.97 6.49
C VAL A 155 5.08 -5.80 7.52
N PHE A 156 4.99 -7.12 7.39
CA PHE A 156 5.47 -8.03 8.42
C PHE A 156 6.35 -9.12 7.82
N ASP A 157 7.51 -9.36 8.42
CA ASP A 157 8.41 -10.46 8.05
C ASP A 157 8.81 -10.43 6.56
N MET A 158 9.15 -9.23 6.06
CA MET A 158 9.60 -8.98 4.69
C MET A 158 11.13 -8.91 4.65
N PHE A 159 11.76 -10.05 4.41
CA PHE A 159 13.20 -10.22 4.60
C PHE A 159 14.07 -9.37 3.65
N HIS A 160 13.68 -9.20 2.39
CA HIS A 160 14.44 -8.43 1.39
C HIS A 160 13.91 -7.00 1.17
N LEU A 161 12.88 -6.56 1.90
CA LEU A 161 12.30 -5.24 1.67
C LEU A 161 13.23 -4.15 2.21
N GLU A 162 13.59 -3.19 1.36
CA GLU A 162 14.53 -2.10 1.65
C GLU A 162 13.82 -0.77 1.89
N GLU A 163 12.66 -0.56 1.27
CA GLU A 163 11.86 0.66 1.46
C GLU A 163 10.36 0.39 1.32
N VAL A 164 9.55 1.15 2.07
CA VAL A 164 8.10 1.22 1.83
C VAL A 164 7.83 2.02 0.55
N GLY A 165 8.50 3.16 0.35
CA GLY A 165 8.50 3.88 -0.93
C GLY A 165 7.14 4.40 -1.44
N LEU A 166 6.07 4.38 -0.64
CA LEU A 166 4.72 4.79 -1.05
C LEU A 166 4.58 6.31 -1.13
N SER A 167 5.32 6.95 -2.04
CA SER A 167 5.51 8.40 -2.11
C SER A 167 4.21 9.22 -2.23
N ARG A 168 3.15 8.62 -2.78
CA ARG A 168 1.83 9.24 -2.97
C ARG A 168 0.83 8.95 -1.85
N LEU A 169 1.14 8.06 -0.91
CA LEU A 169 0.23 7.70 0.18
C LEU A 169 0.01 8.91 1.09
N ALA A 170 -1.17 9.51 0.95
CA ALA A 170 -1.53 10.75 1.62
C ALA A 170 -2.39 10.50 2.87
N GLU A 171 -3.19 9.44 2.88
CA GLU A 171 -4.14 9.20 3.95
C GLU A 171 -4.41 7.70 4.17
N ILE A 172 -4.43 7.31 5.45
CA ILE A 172 -5.07 6.09 5.93
C ILE A 172 -6.24 6.55 6.80
N SER A 173 -7.47 6.46 6.28
CA SER A 173 -8.62 7.12 6.90
C SER A 173 -9.05 6.46 8.21
N ARG A 174 -8.97 5.12 8.29
CA ARG A 174 -9.28 4.35 9.50
C ARG A 174 -8.26 3.22 9.70
N GLY A 175 -7.95 2.94 10.95
CA GLY A 175 -6.98 1.90 11.35
C GLY A 175 -5.55 2.44 11.51
N ALA A 176 -4.69 1.60 12.07
CA ALA A 176 -3.30 1.90 12.35
C ALA A 176 -2.34 1.25 11.34
N VAL A 177 -1.04 1.56 11.48
CA VAL A 177 0.05 0.97 10.70
C VAL A 177 0.85 -0.01 11.57
N ARG A 178 1.22 -1.17 11.02
CA ARG A 178 2.11 -2.16 11.65
C ARG A 178 3.27 -2.50 10.72
N ILE A 179 4.49 -2.12 11.08
CA ILE A 179 5.71 -2.44 10.35
C ILE A 179 6.72 -3.06 11.32
N GLU A 180 7.01 -4.35 11.16
CA GLU A 180 7.86 -5.11 12.07
C GLU A 180 8.51 -6.32 11.38
N LYS A 181 9.67 -6.75 11.86
CA LYS A 181 10.42 -7.92 11.38
C LYS A 181 10.88 -7.80 9.92
N ASN A 182 11.25 -6.59 9.50
CA ASN A 182 11.74 -6.33 8.14
C ASN A 182 13.24 -5.94 8.24
N PRO A 183 14.16 -6.92 8.29
CA PRO A 183 15.55 -6.69 8.70
C PRO A 183 16.38 -5.87 7.71
N SER A 184 15.96 -5.74 6.44
CA SER A 184 16.64 -4.90 5.44
C SER A 184 15.98 -3.53 5.25
N LEU A 185 14.91 -3.23 5.99
CA LEU A 185 14.07 -2.05 5.74
C LEU A 185 14.69 -0.78 6.32
N CYS A 186 14.92 0.20 5.46
CA CYS A 186 15.38 1.54 5.80
C CYS A 186 14.22 2.57 5.77
N PHE A 187 14.55 3.82 6.09
CA PHE A 187 13.64 4.97 6.03
C PHE A 187 12.45 4.89 7.02
N LEU A 188 12.59 4.14 8.11
CA LEU A 188 11.55 4.01 9.14
C LEU A 188 11.46 5.24 10.04
N ASP A 189 12.58 5.93 10.26
CA ASP A 189 12.68 7.16 11.06
C ASP A 189 12.48 8.45 10.25
N THR A 190 12.38 8.34 8.92
CA THR A 190 12.21 9.48 8.00
C THR A 190 10.77 9.70 7.57
N ILE A 191 9.86 8.80 7.95
CA ILE A 191 8.43 8.87 7.64
C ILE A 191 7.64 9.13 8.92
N ASN A 192 6.86 10.21 8.94
CA ASN A 192 5.96 10.51 10.04
C ASN A 192 4.57 9.91 9.78
N TRP A 193 4.32 8.72 10.32
CA TRP A 193 3.04 8.01 10.20
C TRP A 193 1.87 8.74 10.86
N HIS A 194 2.09 9.62 11.85
CA HIS A 194 1.02 10.40 12.47
C HIS A 194 0.42 11.43 11.52
N LEU A 195 1.10 11.74 10.41
CA LEU A 195 0.58 12.61 9.36
C LEU A 195 -0.28 11.87 8.32
N ILE A 196 -0.23 10.53 8.31
CA ILE A 196 -0.90 9.65 7.33
C ILE A 196 -2.03 8.85 8.01
N ALA A 197 -1.71 8.11 9.07
CA ALA A 197 -2.63 7.25 9.83
C ALA A 197 -3.01 7.94 11.14
N LYS A 198 -4.07 8.75 11.08
CA LYS A 198 -4.49 9.65 12.17
C LYS A 198 -5.56 9.06 13.09
N TRP A 199 -6.10 7.89 12.75
CA TRP A 199 -7.27 7.32 13.41
C TRP A 199 -7.02 7.01 14.89
N ASP A 200 -5.92 6.30 15.17
CA ASP A 200 -5.49 5.95 16.52
C ASP A 200 -3.96 5.95 16.56
N LEU A 201 -3.39 7.08 16.98
CA LEU A 201 -1.95 7.33 16.95
C LEU A 201 -1.17 6.36 17.85
N GLU A 202 -1.79 5.92 18.96
CA GLU A 202 -1.15 5.03 19.94
C GLU A 202 -1.03 3.59 19.42
N LYS A 203 -1.86 3.21 18.44
CA LYS A 203 -1.81 1.90 17.81
C LYS A 203 -0.82 1.80 16.65
N ASN A 204 -0.34 2.93 16.12
CA ASN A 204 0.72 2.91 15.11
C ASN A 204 1.98 2.29 15.70
N TYR A 205 2.49 1.25 15.05
CA TYR A 205 3.68 0.54 15.49
C TYR A 205 4.62 0.31 14.32
N VAL A 206 5.78 0.96 14.40
CA VAL A 206 6.88 0.83 13.43
C VAL A 206 8.13 0.52 14.23
N SER A 207 8.75 -0.62 13.95
CA SER A 207 9.92 -1.09 14.68
C SER A 207 11.21 -0.40 14.20
N VAL A 208 11.30 0.91 14.42
CA VAL A 208 12.46 1.74 14.01
C VAL A 208 13.77 1.19 14.60
N SER A 209 13.72 0.59 15.79
CA SER A 209 14.89 -0.05 16.41
C SER A 209 15.43 -1.28 15.66
N GLN A 210 14.68 -1.83 14.69
CA GLN A 210 15.11 -2.94 13.83
C GLN A 210 15.76 -2.46 12.52
N GLN A 211 15.80 -1.15 12.27
CA GLN A 211 16.45 -0.58 11.09
C GLN A 211 17.97 -0.89 11.10
N PRO A 212 18.56 -1.34 9.97
CA PRO A 212 20.01 -1.48 9.84
C PRO A 212 20.78 -0.21 10.16
N ALA A 213 21.97 -0.37 10.75
CA ALA A 213 22.83 0.76 11.11
C ALA A 213 23.38 1.49 9.87
N GLU A 214 23.48 0.81 8.74
CA GLU A 214 23.95 1.36 7.47
C GLU A 214 22.89 2.17 6.72
N CYS A 215 21.64 2.20 7.20
CA CYS A 215 20.57 2.94 6.55
C CYS A 215 20.86 4.45 6.52
N PRO A 216 20.40 5.16 5.47
CA PRO A 216 20.46 6.62 5.42
C PRO A 216 19.75 7.23 6.62
N THR A 217 20.35 8.28 7.19
CA THR A 217 19.72 9.05 8.27
C THR A 217 18.76 10.10 7.71
N SER A 218 17.90 10.66 8.55
CA SER A 218 17.02 11.80 8.22
C SER A 218 17.75 13.03 7.65
N ALA A 219 19.08 13.11 7.78
CA ALA A 219 19.88 14.11 7.09
C ALA A 219 19.62 14.11 5.57
N VAL A 220 19.48 12.93 4.95
CA VAL A 220 19.27 12.80 3.49
C VAL A 220 18.02 13.55 3.04
N CYS A 221 16.95 13.51 3.84
CA CYS A 221 15.71 14.23 3.56
C CYS A 221 15.92 15.76 3.63
N ARG A 222 16.71 16.24 4.62
CA ARG A 222 17.06 17.65 4.74
C ARG A 222 17.88 18.13 3.54
N GLN A 223 18.87 17.34 3.12
CA GLN A 223 19.69 17.68 1.95
C GLN A 223 18.89 17.71 0.65
N ALA A 224 17.89 16.84 0.52
CA ALA A 224 16.93 16.87 -0.57
C ALA A 224 15.94 18.05 -0.49
N GLY A 225 15.95 18.85 0.59
CA GLY A 225 15.05 19.97 0.78
C GLY A 225 13.61 19.54 1.06
N CYS A 226 13.40 18.36 1.66
CA CYS A 226 12.08 17.84 1.91
C CYS A 226 11.32 18.64 2.99
N PRO A 227 10.00 18.81 2.84
CA PRO A 227 9.18 19.43 3.88
C PRO A 227 9.31 18.67 5.20
N LEU A 228 9.59 19.40 6.28
CA LEU A 228 9.78 18.86 7.64
C LEU A 228 10.93 17.85 7.77
N ASP A 229 11.88 17.82 6.83
CA ASP A 229 12.94 16.80 6.74
C ASP A 229 12.38 15.36 6.68
N LEU A 230 11.19 15.16 6.09
CA LEU A 230 10.54 13.85 5.97
C LEU A 230 10.62 13.32 4.53
N CYS A 231 11.02 12.06 4.37
CA CYS A 231 11.15 11.43 3.07
C CYS A 231 10.85 9.92 3.10
N TRP A 232 10.28 9.42 1.99
CA TRP A 232 10.03 8.00 1.76
C TRP A 232 11.30 7.26 1.36
N ASN A 233 12.22 7.95 0.66
CA ASN A 233 13.57 7.54 0.34
C ASN A 233 14.40 8.77 -0.07
N SER A 234 15.60 8.58 -0.63
CA SER A 234 16.49 9.68 -1.04
C SER A 234 15.95 10.53 -2.20
N GLU A 235 14.93 10.08 -2.92
CA GLU A 235 14.38 10.76 -4.09
C GLU A 235 13.02 11.39 -3.83
N PHE A 236 12.19 10.77 -2.98
CA PHE A 236 10.81 11.17 -2.76
C PHE A 236 10.56 11.67 -1.35
N CYS A 237 10.20 12.95 -1.22
CA CYS A 237 9.79 13.55 0.05
C CYS A 237 8.43 13.03 0.53
N GLN A 238 8.22 12.96 1.83
CA GLN A 238 6.89 12.79 2.40
C GLN A 238 6.18 14.13 2.36
N ILE A 239 5.08 14.23 1.62
CA ILE A 239 4.35 15.48 1.42
C ILE A 239 3.31 15.66 2.54
N PRO A 240 3.52 16.60 3.49
CA PRO A 240 2.59 16.81 4.59
C PRO A 240 1.41 17.64 4.07
N THR A 241 0.20 17.06 4.09
CA THR A 241 -1.10 17.74 3.85
C THR A 241 -1.43 18.15 2.40
N ASN A 242 -2.71 18.47 2.13
CA ASN A 242 -3.17 18.95 0.82
C ASN A 242 -2.62 20.32 0.40
N LYS A 243 -1.99 21.08 1.31
CA LYS A 243 -1.51 22.45 1.02
C LYS A 243 -0.23 22.49 0.19
N THR A 244 0.52 21.40 0.14
CA THR A 244 1.80 21.31 -0.58
C THR A 244 1.61 20.95 -2.05
N TYR A 245 0.46 20.40 -2.42
CA TYR A 245 0.07 20.30 -3.82
C TYR A 245 -0.60 21.62 -4.24
N ASN A 246 0.25 22.59 -4.62
CA ASN A 246 -0.21 23.89 -5.09
C ASN A 246 -1.30 23.71 -6.16
N ASN A 247 -2.40 24.45 -6.00
CA ASN A 247 -3.55 24.47 -6.92
C ASN A 247 -4.44 23.22 -6.93
N CYS A 248 -4.26 22.25 -6.02
CA CYS A 248 -5.23 21.15 -5.89
C CYS A 248 -6.46 21.54 -5.07
N ASP A 249 -7.59 20.90 -5.38
CA ASP A 249 -8.80 21.03 -4.59
C ASP A 249 -8.61 20.42 -3.18
N PRO A 250 -9.21 21.01 -2.13
CA PRO A 250 -9.15 20.45 -0.77
C PRO A 250 -9.66 19.01 -0.63
N GLN A 251 -10.46 18.51 -1.57
CA GLN A 251 -10.93 17.12 -1.62
C GLN A 251 -9.91 16.14 -2.19
N CYS A 252 -8.87 16.61 -2.89
CA CYS A 252 -7.88 15.74 -3.52
C CYS A 252 -7.00 15.05 -2.47
N LEU A 253 -6.48 13.88 -2.80
CA LEU A 253 -5.47 13.12 -2.06
C LEU A 253 -4.42 12.62 -3.04
N GLY A 254 -3.15 12.62 -2.62
CA GLY A 254 -2.02 12.17 -3.47
C GLY A 254 -1.67 13.10 -4.65
N GLY A 255 -2.35 14.25 -4.78
CA GLY A 255 -2.11 15.25 -5.81
C GLY A 255 -3.27 15.42 -6.79
N CYS A 256 -3.05 16.23 -7.82
CA CYS A 256 -4.03 16.55 -8.86
C CYS A 256 -3.32 16.89 -10.18
N SER A 257 -4.04 16.78 -11.30
CA SER A 257 -3.59 17.22 -12.62
C SER A 257 -3.91 18.70 -12.92
N GLY A 258 -4.62 19.38 -12.02
CA GLY A 258 -5.08 20.75 -12.21
C GLY A 258 -6.01 21.23 -11.08
N PRO A 259 -6.57 22.44 -11.19
CA PRO A 259 -7.48 22.96 -10.19
C PRO A 259 -8.86 22.32 -10.22
N GLY A 260 -9.50 22.29 -9.05
CA GLY A 260 -10.87 21.79 -8.87
C GLY A 260 -10.96 20.28 -8.61
N PRO A 261 -12.14 19.81 -8.14
CA PRO A 261 -12.31 18.47 -7.60
C PRO A 261 -12.28 17.37 -8.66
N THR A 262 -12.48 17.71 -9.94
CA THR A 262 -12.45 16.77 -11.06
C THR A 262 -11.03 16.46 -11.55
N ALA A 263 -10.04 17.22 -11.08
CA ALA A 263 -8.64 17.05 -11.44
C ALA A 263 -7.86 16.24 -10.38
N CYS A 264 -8.52 15.76 -9.33
CA CYS A 264 -7.89 14.97 -8.28
C CYS A 264 -7.43 13.60 -8.81
N HIS A 265 -6.26 13.14 -8.36
CA HIS A 265 -5.86 11.75 -8.60
C HIS A 265 -6.65 10.76 -7.72
N SER A 266 -7.02 11.20 -6.52
CA SER A 266 -7.89 10.48 -5.59
C SER A 266 -8.71 11.47 -4.78
N CYS A 267 -9.92 11.11 -4.38
CA CYS A 267 -10.82 11.98 -3.62
C CYS A 267 -11.06 11.44 -2.20
N ARG A 268 -11.05 12.34 -1.22
CA ARG A 268 -11.28 11.97 0.19
C ARG A 268 -12.64 11.30 0.40
N ASN A 269 -13.70 11.92 -0.12
CA ASN A 269 -15.08 11.51 0.20
C ASN A 269 -15.78 10.70 -0.89
N TYR A 270 -15.16 10.53 -2.06
CA TYR A 270 -15.77 9.86 -3.22
C TYR A 270 -14.78 8.86 -3.79
N LEU A 271 -15.30 7.74 -4.31
CA LEU A 271 -14.50 6.82 -5.12
C LEU A 271 -14.16 7.51 -6.45
N THR A 272 -12.88 7.54 -6.79
CA THR A 272 -12.33 8.07 -8.05
C THR A 272 -12.16 7.02 -9.12
#